data_AF-A0A9W6U612-F1
#
_entry.id   AF-A0A9W6U612-F1
#
_cell.length_a   1.000
_cell.length_b   1.000
_cell.length_c   1.000
_cell.angle_alpha   90.00
_cell.angle_beta   90.00
_cell.angle_gamma   90.00
#
_symmetry.space_group_name_H-M   'P 1'
#
loop_
_entity.id
_entity.type
_entity.pdbx_description
1 polymer ?
#
loop_
_entity_poly.entity_id
_entity_poly.type
_entity_poly.pdbx_seq_one_letter_code
_entity_poly.pdbx_strand_id
1 'polypeptide(L)'
;MQQSRKAFRLGKSVTYYKKLQALSANKSLSEGQRYLQFVQNVGMLGYFISDNVAFASKAKVLRFDAEELSKKGGALWFCANVAGFFNAVESLNADVEKEKCVCDILASEEDAARVEALQHQLEALRGGRFKKLLAVLKVTCDLIVSSNTGGVRLAERITGTKLHDGIIGSVGCISAAVVLYNTWPSARKKALPPSEKVEAKVVKETEDEKKTEDKTEEKSEK
;
A
#
# COMPACT_ATOMS: atom_id res chain seq x y z
N MET A 1 -17.18 -10.28 21.97
CA MET A 1 -16.56 -9.18 21.18
C MET A 1 -16.11 -9.53 19.75
N GLN A 2 -15.98 -10.80 19.33
CA GLN A 2 -15.50 -11.14 17.97
C GLN A 2 -16.53 -10.90 16.82
N GLN A 3 -17.82 -10.82 17.17
CA GLN A 3 -18.97 -10.70 16.25
C GLN A 3 -19.12 -9.28 15.67
N SER A 4 -18.79 -8.22 16.42
CA SER A 4 -18.92 -6.83 15.94
C SER A 4 -18.01 -6.54 14.73
N ARG A 5 -16.81 -7.14 14.69
CA ARG A 5 -15.90 -7.10 13.54
C ARG A 5 -16.46 -7.73 12.27
N LYS A 6 -17.52 -8.55 12.36
CA LYS A 6 -18.18 -9.17 11.20
C LYS A 6 -19.26 -8.26 10.62
N ALA A 7 -19.97 -7.49 11.46
CA ALA A 7 -20.94 -6.50 10.99
C ALA A 7 -20.29 -5.43 10.08
N PHE A 8 -19.06 -4.98 10.40
CA PHE A 8 -18.29 -4.04 9.56
C PHE A 8 -17.80 -4.63 8.21
N ARG A 9 -18.05 -5.90 7.92
CA ARG A 9 -17.72 -6.53 6.62
C ARG A 9 -18.93 -6.61 5.70
N LEU A 10 -20.13 -6.31 6.19
CA LEU A 10 -21.33 -6.15 5.37
C LEU A 10 -21.05 -5.07 4.32
N GLY A 11 -21.19 -5.41 3.05
CA GLY A 11 -20.86 -4.53 1.92
C GLY A 11 -19.51 -4.81 1.25
N LYS A 12 -18.59 -5.56 1.86
CA LYS A 12 -17.34 -5.95 1.18
C LYS A 12 -17.62 -6.86 -0.02
N SER A 13 -18.62 -7.73 0.04
CA SER A 13 -19.08 -8.52 -1.11
C SER A 13 -19.44 -7.64 -2.31
N VAL A 14 -20.11 -6.51 -2.09
CA VAL A 14 -20.46 -5.55 -3.15
C VAL A 14 -19.20 -4.95 -3.79
N THR A 15 -18.18 -4.63 -2.99
CA THR A 15 -16.89 -4.15 -3.51
C THR A 15 -16.24 -5.16 -4.45
N TYR A 16 -16.23 -6.45 -4.09
CA TYR A 16 -15.65 -7.49 -4.94
C TYR A 16 -16.48 -7.78 -6.18
N TYR A 17 -17.81 -7.69 -6.08
CA TYR A 17 -18.69 -7.76 -7.25
C TYR A 17 -18.39 -6.63 -8.25
N LYS A 18 -18.26 -5.38 -7.78
CA LYS A 18 -17.86 -4.25 -8.62
C LYS A 18 -16.48 -4.45 -9.25
N LYS A 19 -15.53 -5.02 -8.51
CA LYS A 19 -14.20 -5.37 -9.05
C LYS A 19 -14.27 -6.39 -10.18
N LEU A 20 -15.13 -7.41 -10.06
CA LEU A 20 -15.35 -8.39 -11.13
C LEU A 20 -15.96 -7.74 -12.38
N GLN A 21 -16.93 -6.83 -12.20
CA GLN A 21 -17.52 -6.08 -13.30
C GLN A 21 -16.49 -5.16 -13.98
N ALA A 22 -15.62 -4.50 -13.22
CA ALA A 22 -14.54 -3.70 -13.78
C ALA A 22 -13.49 -4.55 -14.50
N LEU A 23 -13.19 -5.74 -13.97
CA LEU A 23 -12.23 -6.67 -14.56
C LEU A 23 -12.70 -7.20 -15.91
N SER A 24 -14.00 -7.48 -16.07
CA SER A 24 -14.54 -7.96 -17.35
C SER A 24 -14.48 -6.89 -18.45
N ALA A 25 -14.53 -5.61 -18.08
CA ALA A 25 -14.40 -4.48 -19.01
C ALA A 25 -12.94 -4.11 -19.33
N ASN A 26 -11.97 -4.60 -18.55
CA ASN A 26 -10.57 -4.18 -18.68
C ASN A 26 -9.80 -5.05 -19.69
N LYS A 27 -9.39 -4.45 -20.81
CA LYS A 27 -8.59 -5.10 -21.87
C LYS A 27 -7.08 -4.89 -21.73
N SER A 28 -6.60 -4.09 -20.76
CA SER A 28 -5.18 -3.74 -20.64
C SER A 28 -4.35 -4.75 -19.82
N LEU A 29 -4.99 -5.74 -19.22
CA LEU A 29 -4.33 -6.78 -18.43
C LEU A 29 -3.92 -7.95 -19.32
N SER A 30 -2.77 -8.56 -19.01
CA SER A 30 -2.41 -9.84 -19.63
C SER A 30 -3.44 -10.91 -19.26
N GLU A 31 -3.60 -11.92 -20.12
CA GLU A 31 -4.59 -12.98 -19.90
C GLU A 31 -4.36 -13.71 -18.57
N GLY A 32 -3.11 -14.03 -18.25
CA GLY A 32 -2.71 -14.64 -16.97
C GLY A 32 -3.10 -13.79 -15.76
N GLN A 33 -2.76 -12.50 -15.77
CA GLN A 33 -3.14 -11.58 -14.70
C GLN A 33 -4.66 -11.43 -14.56
N ARG A 34 -5.38 -11.44 -15.68
CA ARG A 34 -6.85 -11.38 -15.68
C ARG A 34 -7.44 -12.64 -15.03
N TYR A 35 -6.93 -13.83 -15.34
CA TYR A 35 -7.37 -15.07 -14.69
C TYR A 35 -7.05 -15.09 -13.19
N LEU A 36 -5.83 -14.71 -12.80
CA LEU A 36 -5.46 -14.64 -11.38
C LEU A 36 -6.31 -13.63 -10.60
N GLN A 37 -6.54 -12.45 -11.17
CA GLN A 37 -7.43 -11.45 -10.56
C GLN A 37 -8.88 -11.93 -10.51
N PHE A 38 -9.34 -12.68 -11.51
CA PHE A 38 -10.68 -13.25 -11.49
C PHE A 38 -10.83 -14.27 -10.35
N VAL A 39 -9.92 -15.25 -10.25
CA VAL A 39 -9.90 -16.24 -9.17
C VAL A 39 -9.82 -15.56 -7.80
N GLN A 40 -8.94 -14.57 -7.66
CA GLN A 40 -8.81 -13.80 -6.43
C GLN A 40 -10.13 -13.09 -6.06
N ASN A 41 -10.75 -12.37 -6.98
CA ASN A 41 -11.96 -11.60 -6.67
C ASN A 41 -13.18 -12.50 -6.44
N VAL A 42 -13.32 -13.61 -7.17
CA VAL A 42 -14.38 -14.61 -6.92
C VAL A 42 -14.18 -15.29 -5.57
N GLY A 43 -12.96 -15.70 -5.23
CA GLY A 43 -12.66 -16.32 -3.93
C GLY A 43 -12.92 -15.37 -2.76
N MET A 44 -12.54 -14.09 -2.88
CA MET A 44 -12.85 -13.07 -1.87
C MET A 44 -14.36 -12.80 -1.78
N LEU A 45 -15.07 -12.74 -2.91
CA LEU A 45 -16.52 -12.58 -2.93
C LEU A 45 -17.22 -13.74 -2.20
N GLY A 46 -16.86 -14.98 -2.54
CA GLY A 46 -17.41 -16.18 -1.91
C GLY A 46 -17.08 -16.30 -0.42
N TYR A 47 -15.87 -15.89 -0.01
CA TYR A 47 -15.51 -15.74 1.40
C TYR A 47 -16.44 -14.76 2.13
N PHE A 48 -16.63 -13.55 1.61
CA PHE A 48 -17.47 -12.55 2.28
C PHE A 48 -18.96 -12.95 2.28
N ILE A 49 -19.46 -13.61 1.23
CA ILE A 49 -20.82 -14.18 1.25
C ILE A 49 -20.92 -15.22 2.36
N SER A 50 -20.00 -16.19 2.41
CA SER A 50 -20.00 -17.24 3.42
C SER A 50 -19.88 -16.68 4.85
N ASP A 51 -19.06 -15.65 5.07
CA ASP A 51 -18.89 -15.00 6.37
C ASP A 51 -20.17 -14.24 6.79
N ASN A 52 -20.85 -13.58 5.86
CA ASN A 52 -22.12 -12.89 6.11
C ASN A 52 -23.25 -13.89 6.42
N VAL A 53 -23.35 -15.00 5.67
CA VAL A 53 -24.36 -16.04 5.94
C VAL A 53 -24.06 -16.74 7.26
N ALA A 54 -22.80 -17.04 7.57
CA ALA A 54 -22.40 -17.61 8.85
C ALA A 54 -22.72 -16.66 10.03
N PHE A 55 -22.57 -15.34 9.84
CA PHE A 55 -22.97 -14.34 10.82
C PHE A 55 -24.49 -14.32 11.02
N ALA A 56 -25.27 -14.27 9.94
CA ALA A 56 -26.74 -14.30 10.00
C ALA A 56 -27.28 -15.60 10.62
N SER A 57 -26.64 -16.73 10.35
CA SER A 57 -26.95 -18.01 10.98
C SER A 57 -26.70 -17.98 12.49
N LYS A 58 -25.53 -17.46 12.93
CA LYS A 58 -25.23 -17.29 14.37
C LYS A 58 -26.20 -16.33 15.07
N ALA A 59 -26.73 -15.35 14.35
CA ALA A 59 -27.78 -14.45 14.84
C ALA A 59 -29.18 -15.09 14.84
N LYS A 60 -29.31 -16.38 14.49
CA LYS A 60 -30.58 -17.12 14.34
C LYS A 60 -31.54 -16.55 13.28
N VAL A 61 -31.02 -15.73 12.36
CA VAL A 61 -31.79 -15.18 11.24
C VAL A 61 -31.94 -16.22 10.12
N LEU A 62 -30.92 -17.05 9.90
CA LEU A 62 -30.92 -18.13 8.91
C LEU A 62 -30.62 -19.47 9.57
N ARG A 63 -31.16 -20.58 9.03
CA ARG A 63 -30.95 -21.93 9.56
C ARG A 63 -29.84 -22.70 8.83
N PHE A 64 -28.70 -22.07 8.60
CA PHE A 64 -27.52 -22.73 8.01
C PHE A 64 -26.53 -23.16 9.08
N ASP A 65 -25.66 -24.12 8.78
CA ASP A 65 -24.52 -24.45 9.64
C ASP A 65 -23.43 -23.35 9.50
N ALA A 66 -23.29 -22.53 10.53
CA ALA A 66 -22.31 -21.46 10.55
C ALA A 66 -20.86 -21.95 10.63
N GLU A 67 -20.61 -23.14 11.17
CA GLU A 67 -19.29 -23.73 11.25
C GLU A 67 -18.86 -24.23 9.87
N GLU A 68 -19.74 -24.96 9.18
CA GLU A 68 -19.49 -25.44 7.82
C GLU A 68 -19.25 -24.27 6.85
N LEU A 69 -20.09 -23.23 6.90
CA LEU A 69 -19.92 -22.03 6.10
C LEU A 69 -18.60 -21.30 6.40
N SER A 70 -18.18 -21.27 7.66
CA SER A 70 -16.89 -20.69 8.04
C SER A 70 -15.70 -21.49 7.47
N LYS A 71 -15.81 -22.83 7.41
CA LYS A 71 -14.78 -23.69 6.78
C LYS A 71 -14.71 -23.47 5.27
N LYS A 72 -15.86 -23.51 4.57
CA LYS A 72 -15.93 -23.25 3.12
C LYS A 72 -15.42 -21.85 2.76
N GLY A 73 -15.85 -20.84 3.51
CA GLY A 73 -15.37 -19.47 3.36
C GLY A 73 -13.85 -19.37 3.56
N GLY A 74 -13.30 -20.03 4.58
CA GLY A 74 -11.86 -20.06 4.83
C GLY A 74 -11.06 -20.64 3.66
N ALA A 75 -11.55 -21.72 3.04
CA ALA A 75 -10.93 -22.31 1.85
C ALA A 75 -10.95 -21.34 0.65
N LEU A 76 -12.09 -20.68 0.38
CA LEU A 76 -12.21 -19.69 -0.68
C LEU A 76 -11.27 -18.49 -0.46
N TRP A 77 -11.13 -18.04 0.79
CA TRP A 77 -10.19 -16.97 1.13
C TRP A 77 -8.75 -17.37 0.90
N PHE A 78 -8.36 -18.59 1.29
CA PHE A 78 -7.03 -19.12 1.02
C PHE A 78 -6.74 -19.20 -0.48
N CYS A 79 -7.65 -19.77 -1.28
CA CYS A 79 -7.52 -19.81 -2.74
C CYS A 79 -7.36 -18.41 -3.34
N ALA A 80 -8.11 -17.42 -2.83
CA ALA A 80 -7.98 -16.03 -3.27
C ALA A 80 -6.61 -15.44 -2.97
N ASN A 81 -6.05 -15.71 -1.78
CA ASN A 81 -4.72 -15.23 -1.41
C ASN A 81 -3.61 -15.92 -2.21
N VAL A 82 -3.78 -17.19 -2.59
CA VAL A 82 -2.83 -17.89 -3.49
C VAL A 82 -2.80 -17.20 -4.85
N ALA A 83 -3.96 -16.98 -5.47
CA ALA A 83 -4.03 -16.26 -6.74
C ALA A 83 -3.50 -14.82 -6.62
N GLY A 84 -3.82 -14.14 -5.51
CA GLY A 84 -3.32 -12.80 -5.22
C GLY A 84 -1.79 -12.73 -5.06
N PHE A 85 -1.18 -13.77 -4.48
CA PHE A 85 0.26 -13.87 -4.33
C PHE A 85 0.96 -14.01 -5.68
N PHE A 86 0.51 -14.94 -6.52
CA PHE A 86 1.07 -15.09 -7.87
C PHE A 86 0.91 -13.80 -8.68
N ASN A 87 -0.26 -13.16 -8.64
CA ASN A 87 -0.47 -11.90 -9.34
C ASN A 87 0.45 -10.77 -8.84
N ALA A 88 0.71 -10.71 -7.53
CA ALA A 88 1.63 -9.72 -6.95
C ALA A 88 3.09 -9.97 -7.35
N VAL A 89 3.53 -11.24 -7.34
CA VAL A 89 4.88 -11.64 -7.76
C VAL A 89 5.08 -11.38 -9.26
N GLU A 90 4.13 -11.78 -10.11
CA GLU A 90 4.17 -11.49 -11.55
C GLU A 90 4.23 -9.99 -11.82
N SER A 91 3.43 -9.20 -11.11
CA SER A 91 3.41 -7.75 -11.25
C SER A 91 4.74 -7.11 -10.84
N LEU A 92 5.41 -7.66 -9.82
CA LEU A 92 6.73 -7.20 -9.36
C LEU A 92 7.82 -7.60 -10.37
N ASN A 93 7.81 -8.85 -10.82
CA ASN A 93 8.77 -9.35 -11.81
C ASN A 93 8.67 -8.57 -13.12
N ALA A 94 7.46 -8.25 -13.58
CA ALA A 94 7.26 -7.43 -14.77
C ALA A 94 7.90 -6.04 -14.64
N ASP A 95 7.94 -5.44 -13.46
CA ASP A 95 8.64 -4.15 -13.25
C ASP A 95 10.15 -4.31 -13.15
N VAL A 96 10.63 -5.39 -12.53
CA VAL A 96 12.06 -5.71 -12.47
C VAL A 96 12.62 -5.94 -13.88
N GLU A 97 11.92 -6.68 -14.73
CA GLU A 97 12.34 -6.90 -16.11
C GLU A 97 12.28 -5.62 -16.96
N LYS A 98 11.26 -4.77 -16.75
CA LYS A 98 11.23 -3.45 -17.39
C LYS A 98 12.37 -2.55 -16.94
N GLU A 99 12.71 -2.55 -15.65
CA GLU A 99 13.82 -1.77 -15.11
C GLU A 99 15.15 -2.23 -15.73
N LYS A 100 15.38 -3.54 -15.84
CA LYS A 100 16.57 -4.09 -16.52
C LYS A 100 16.64 -3.63 -17.97
N CYS A 101 15.54 -3.77 -18.72
CA CYS A 101 15.48 -3.35 -20.11
C CYS A 101 15.78 -1.84 -20.27
N VAL A 102 15.23 -0.99 -19.41
CA VAL A 102 15.52 0.46 -19.42
C VAL A 102 16.99 0.74 -19.08
N CYS A 103 17.57 0.04 -18.10
CA CYS A 103 19.00 0.15 -17.79
C CYS A 103 19.89 -0.27 -18.95
N ASP A 104 19.57 -1.36 -19.64
CA ASP A 104 20.34 -1.87 -20.78
C ASP A 104 20.31 -0.89 -21.96
N ILE A 105 19.14 -0.29 -22.23
CA ILE A 105 19.01 0.77 -23.25
C ILE A 105 19.82 1.99 -22.82
N LEU A 106 19.69 2.43 -21.57
CA LEU A 106 20.41 3.60 -21.04
C LEU A 106 21.94 3.44 -21.15
N ALA A 107 22.46 2.23 -21.00
CA ALA A 107 23.89 1.93 -21.10
C ALA A 107 24.45 2.05 -22.54
N SER A 108 23.58 2.00 -23.55
CA SER A 108 23.95 2.07 -24.97
C SER A 108 23.43 3.34 -25.67
N GLU A 109 22.71 4.20 -24.95
CA GLU A 109 22.10 5.40 -25.51
C GLU A 109 23.03 6.61 -25.40
N GLU A 110 23.23 7.32 -26.51
CA GLU A 110 24.07 8.52 -26.57
C GLU A 110 23.26 9.82 -26.71
N ASP A 111 21.99 9.73 -27.12
CA ASP A 111 21.11 10.89 -27.24
C ASP A 111 20.70 11.43 -25.86
N ALA A 112 21.21 12.61 -25.50
CA ALA A 112 20.98 13.27 -24.22
C ALA A 112 19.49 13.46 -23.88
N ALA A 113 18.64 13.79 -24.87
CA ALA A 113 17.21 13.98 -24.62
C ALA A 113 16.51 12.66 -24.28
N ARG A 114 16.95 11.57 -24.92
CA ARG A 114 16.42 10.22 -24.70
C ARG A 114 16.94 9.61 -23.40
N VAL A 115 18.19 9.88 -23.03
CA VAL A 115 18.80 9.52 -21.74
C VAL A 115 18.01 10.14 -20.58
N GLU A 116 17.68 11.44 -20.64
CA GLU A 116 16.89 12.11 -19.60
C GLU A 116 15.49 11.49 -19.46
N ALA A 117 14.82 11.22 -20.58
CA ALA A 117 13.51 10.58 -20.58
C ALA A 117 13.55 9.17 -19.96
N LEU A 118 14.57 8.37 -20.28
CA LEU A 118 14.78 7.02 -19.74
C LEU A 118 15.12 7.05 -18.24
N GLN A 119 15.91 8.03 -17.79
CA GLN A 119 16.19 8.23 -16.36
C GLN A 119 14.91 8.54 -15.58
N HIS A 120 14.06 9.43 -16.09
CA HIS A 120 12.77 9.71 -15.45
C HIS A 120 11.86 8.47 -15.41
N GLN A 121 11.84 7.66 -16.48
CA GLN A 121 11.12 6.38 -16.48
C GLN A 121 11.68 5.40 -15.43
N LEU A 122 13.00 5.32 -15.30
CA LEU A 122 13.68 4.46 -14.32
C LEU A 122 13.31 4.87 -12.88
N GLU A 123 13.32 6.17 -12.58
CA GLU A 123 12.92 6.68 -11.27
C GLU A 123 11.46 6.37 -10.95
N ALA A 124 10.57 6.55 -11.93
CA ALA A 124 9.16 6.20 -11.80
C ALA A 124 8.96 4.70 -11.53
N LEU A 125 9.68 3.82 -12.25
CA LEU A 125 9.67 2.37 -12.03
C LEU A 125 10.18 1.99 -10.64
N ARG A 126 11.31 2.57 -10.20
CA ARG A 126 11.87 2.34 -8.86
C ARG A 126 10.91 2.77 -7.75
N GLY A 127 10.23 3.91 -7.93
CA GLY A 127 9.18 4.37 -7.02
C GLY A 127 7.96 3.45 -6.98
N GLY A 128 7.57 2.88 -8.12
CA GLY A 128 6.49 1.89 -8.23
C GLY A 128 6.84 0.54 -7.60
N ARG A 129 8.08 0.09 -7.74
CA ARG A 129 8.58 -1.21 -7.27
C ARG A 129 8.39 -1.41 -5.77
N PHE A 130 8.66 -0.37 -4.96
CA PHE A 130 8.48 -0.46 -3.52
C PHE A 130 7.02 -0.75 -3.13
N LYS A 131 6.06 -0.11 -3.81
CA LYS A 131 4.62 -0.38 -3.59
C LYS A 131 4.25 -1.82 -3.95
N LYS A 132 4.82 -2.37 -5.03
CA LYS A 132 4.59 -3.76 -5.43
C LYS A 132 5.25 -4.76 -4.47
N LEU A 133 6.45 -4.45 -3.97
CA LEU A 133 7.10 -5.25 -2.92
C LEU A 133 6.25 -5.29 -1.65
N LEU A 134 5.70 -4.14 -1.22
CA LEU A 134 4.76 -4.08 -0.11
C LEU A 134 3.49 -4.91 -0.38
N ALA A 135 2.98 -4.92 -1.61
CA ALA A 135 1.85 -5.77 -1.98
C ALA A 135 2.18 -7.27 -1.85
N VAL A 136 3.37 -7.70 -2.28
CA VAL A 136 3.87 -9.08 -2.10
C VAL A 136 4.00 -9.43 -0.61
N LEU A 137 4.60 -8.54 0.19
CA LEU A 137 4.74 -8.74 1.64
C LEU A 137 3.37 -8.92 2.31
N LYS A 138 2.44 -8.01 2.03
CA LYS A 138 1.07 -8.05 2.55
C LYS A 138 0.38 -9.37 2.22
N VAL A 139 0.38 -9.79 0.95
CA VAL A 139 -0.33 -11.01 0.55
C VAL A 139 0.34 -12.28 1.06
N THR A 140 1.67 -12.26 1.25
CA THR A 140 2.40 -13.35 1.92
C THR A 140 1.97 -13.48 3.38
N CYS A 141 1.82 -12.35 4.09
CA CYS A 141 1.27 -12.35 5.45
C CYS A 141 -0.16 -12.91 5.48
N ASP A 142 -1.02 -12.49 4.55
CA ASP A 142 -2.39 -12.99 4.45
C ASP A 142 -2.44 -14.50 4.11
N LEU A 143 -1.49 -15.01 3.31
CA LEU A 143 -1.36 -16.43 3.02
C LEU A 143 -1.07 -17.24 4.28
N ILE A 144 -0.12 -16.79 5.10
CA ILE A 144 0.19 -17.45 6.38
C ILE A 144 -1.07 -17.49 7.25
N VAL A 145 -1.78 -16.37 7.39
CA VAL A 145 -3.00 -16.29 8.22
C VAL A 145 -4.11 -17.18 7.65
N SER A 146 -4.36 -17.12 6.35
CA SER A 146 -5.43 -17.89 5.69
C SER A 146 -5.15 -19.39 5.66
N SER A 147 -3.87 -19.80 5.59
CA SER A 147 -3.46 -21.22 5.63
C SER A 147 -3.82 -21.90 6.96
N ASN A 148 -3.91 -21.12 8.06
CA ASN A 148 -4.27 -21.62 9.39
C ASN A 148 -5.79 -21.60 9.65
N THR A 149 -6.62 -21.19 8.69
CA THR A 149 -8.09 -21.15 8.86
C THR A 149 -8.69 -22.54 8.89
N GLY A 150 -9.85 -22.69 9.55
CA GLY A 150 -10.48 -23.98 9.81
C GLY A 150 -10.80 -24.85 8.59
N GLY A 151 -10.92 -24.26 7.39
CA GLY A 151 -11.13 -25.00 6.14
C GLY A 151 -9.86 -25.55 5.48
N VAL A 152 -8.69 -25.04 5.88
CA VAL A 152 -7.39 -25.37 5.26
C VAL A 152 -6.49 -26.08 6.26
N ARG A 153 -6.20 -25.42 7.40
CA ARG A 153 -5.34 -25.94 8.48
C ARG A 153 -4.05 -26.59 7.96
N LEU A 154 -3.34 -25.88 7.09
CA LEU A 154 -2.18 -26.42 6.38
C LEU A 154 -1.06 -26.84 7.34
N ALA A 155 -0.73 -25.99 8.32
CA ALA A 155 0.26 -26.30 9.35
C ALA A 155 -0.13 -27.57 10.13
N GLU A 156 -1.38 -27.67 10.58
CA GLU A 156 -1.87 -28.85 11.31
C GLU A 156 -1.77 -30.14 10.49
N ARG A 157 -1.98 -30.05 9.16
CA ARG A 157 -1.84 -31.21 8.26
C ARG A 157 -0.39 -31.62 8.01
N ILE A 158 0.55 -30.67 8.00
CA ILE A 158 1.96 -30.93 7.71
C ILE A 158 2.74 -31.29 8.98
N THR A 159 2.57 -30.52 10.04
CA THR A 159 3.35 -30.62 11.28
C THR A 159 2.57 -31.24 12.44
N GLY A 160 1.32 -31.67 12.22
CA GLY A 160 0.44 -32.23 13.24
C GLY A 160 -0.07 -31.21 14.27
N THR A 161 0.33 -29.94 14.15
CA THR A 161 0.07 -28.89 15.14
C THR A 161 -0.39 -27.61 14.46
N LYS A 162 -1.31 -26.89 15.11
CA LYS A 162 -1.75 -25.58 14.61
C LYS A 162 -0.63 -24.57 14.74
N LEU A 163 -0.57 -23.63 13.79
CA LEU A 163 0.37 -22.52 13.91
C LEU A 163 -0.02 -21.66 15.11
N HIS A 164 0.99 -21.29 15.91
CA HIS A 164 0.78 -20.55 17.16
C HIS A 164 0.08 -19.21 16.90
N ASP A 165 -0.94 -18.90 17.70
CA ASP A 165 -1.78 -17.69 17.53
C ASP A 165 -0.96 -16.38 17.62
N GLY A 166 0.14 -16.39 18.38
CA GLY A 166 1.09 -15.26 18.44
C GLY A 166 1.80 -14.95 17.12
N ILE A 167 2.09 -15.97 16.30
CA ILE A 167 2.66 -15.80 14.96
C ILE A 167 1.59 -15.24 14.02
N ILE A 168 0.39 -15.85 14.05
CA ILE A 168 -0.76 -15.39 13.26
C ILE A 168 -1.10 -13.93 13.55
N GLY A 169 -1.12 -13.56 14.83
CA GLY A 169 -1.36 -12.19 15.27
C GLY A 169 -0.30 -11.21 14.76
N SER A 170 0.98 -11.52 14.97
CA SER A 170 2.10 -10.68 14.53
C SER A 170 2.10 -10.47 13.01
N VAL A 171 1.92 -11.54 12.23
CA VAL A 171 1.85 -11.47 10.77
C VAL A 171 0.63 -10.67 10.30
N GLY A 172 -0.52 -10.82 10.98
CA GLY A 172 -1.70 -10.01 10.73
C GLY A 172 -1.47 -8.51 10.98
N CYS A 173 -0.71 -8.16 12.02
CA CYS A 173 -0.33 -6.78 12.30
C CYS A 173 0.55 -6.18 11.19
N ILE A 174 1.53 -6.95 10.67
CA ILE A 174 2.38 -6.50 9.55
C ILE A 174 1.52 -6.25 8.30
N SER A 175 0.63 -7.17 7.95
CA SER A 175 -0.30 -7.00 6.83
C SER A 175 -1.15 -5.72 6.97
N ALA A 176 -1.71 -5.49 8.17
CA ALA A 176 -2.48 -4.29 8.47
C ALA A 176 -1.65 -3.00 8.37
N ALA A 177 -0.41 -3.01 8.87
CA ALA A 177 0.50 -1.87 8.79
C ALA A 177 0.80 -1.50 7.33
N VAL A 178 0.99 -2.48 6.45
CA VAL A 178 1.17 -2.23 5.01
C VAL A 178 -0.08 -1.61 4.37
N VAL A 179 -1.27 -2.09 4.74
CA VAL A 179 -2.54 -1.50 4.25
C VAL A 179 -2.67 -0.05 4.72
N LEU A 180 -2.35 0.24 5.99
CA LEU A 180 -2.37 1.59 6.53
C LEU A 180 -1.35 2.48 5.83
N TYR A 181 -0.11 2.02 5.63
CA TYR A 181 0.92 2.75 4.89
C TYR A 181 0.47 3.14 3.48
N ASN A 182 -0.17 2.21 2.76
CA ASN A 182 -0.65 2.47 1.39
C ASN A 182 -1.90 3.37 1.34
N THR A 183 -2.69 3.41 2.41
CA THR A 183 -3.92 4.22 2.50
C THR A 183 -3.62 5.60 3.09
N TRP A 184 -2.52 5.74 3.81
CA TRP A 184 -2.15 6.98 4.49
C TRP A 184 -2.00 8.10 3.45
N PRO A 185 -2.77 9.20 3.58
CA PRO A 185 -2.63 10.33 2.68
C PRO A 185 -1.20 10.84 2.84
N SER A 186 -0.40 10.73 1.78
CA SER A 186 0.89 11.41 1.75
C SER A 186 0.60 12.90 1.86
N ALA A 187 0.80 13.46 3.05
CA ALA A 187 0.66 14.89 3.29
C ALA A 187 1.46 15.65 2.22
N ARG A 188 0.84 16.71 1.70
CA ARG A 188 1.27 17.53 0.58
C ARG A 188 2.79 17.77 0.60
N LYS A 189 3.54 17.26 -0.38
CA LYS A 189 4.92 17.71 -0.68
C LYS A 189 4.97 19.13 -1.31
N LYS A 190 3.87 19.89 -1.29
CA LYS A 190 3.78 21.28 -1.76
C LYS A 190 3.13 22.15 -0.69
N ALA A 191 3.94 22.68 0.21
CA ALA A 191 3.73 23.93 0.95
C ALA A 191 4.91 24.17 1.91
N LEU A 192 6.12 24.23 1.36
CA LEU A 192 7.12 25.10 1.96
C LEU A 192 7.31 26.23 0.93
N PRO A 193 6.98 27.48 1.26
CA PRO A 193 7.43 28.59 0.43
C PRO A 193 8.95 28.52 0.32
N PRO A 194 9.54 28.96 -0.81
CA PRO A 194 10.98 29.04 -0.92
C PRO A 194 11.49 29.87 0.25
N SER A 195 12.38 29.30 1.06
CA SER A 195 13.13 30.11 2.03
C SER A 195 13.91 31.12 1.21
N GLU A 196 13.43 32.34 1.23
CA GLU A 196 14.12 33.51 0.72
C GLU A 196 15.54 33.46 1.26
N LYS A 197 16.52 33.44 0.35
CA LYS A 197 17.92 33.56 0.68
C LYS A 197 18.10 34.88 1.43
N VAL A 198 18.29 34.83 2.74
CA VAL A 198 18.89 35.96 3.48
C VAL A 198 20.39 35.91 3.19
N GLU A 199 20.76 36.37 1.99
CA GLU A 199 22.12 36.79 1.69
C GLU A 199 22.31 38.21 2.26
N ALA A 200 23.25 38.31 3.21
CA ALA A 200 24.16 39.44 3.40
C ALA A 200 23.56 40.87 3.46
N LYS A 201 23.24 41.33 4.67
CA LYS A 201 23.40 42.75 5.07
C LYS A 201 23.77 42.85 6.55
N VAL A 202 24.94 42.33 6.89
CA VAL A 202 25.71 42.76 8.07
C VAL A 202 27.11 43.03 7.54
N VAL A 203 27.40 44.32 7.35
CA VAL A 203 28.70 44.99 7.09
C VAL A 203 28.46 46.11 6.08
N LYS A 204 28.17 47.30 6.63
CA LYS A 204 28.34 48.68 6.12
C LYS A 204 27.22 49.58 6.64
N GLU A 205 27.20 49.77 7.95
CA GLU A 205 26.94 51.08 8.55
C GLU A 205 28.15 51.35 9.45
N THR A 206 29.28 51.58 8.79
CA THR A 206 30.36 52.36 9.38
C THR A 206 29.97 53.82 9.21
N GLU A 207 30.28 54.63 10.21
CA GLU A 207 30.75 56.00 9.97
C GLU A 207 29.73 56.96 9.35
N ASP A 208 28.69 57.36 10.08
CA ASP A 208 28.09 58.70 9.88
C ASP A 208 27.45 59.30 11.15
N GLU A 209 27.83 58.83 12.34
CA GLU A 209 27.36 59.39 13.63
C GLU A 209 28.50 60.03 14.45
N LYS A 210 29.56 60.50 13.76
CA LYS A 210 30.69 61.20 14.38
C LYS A 210 31.20 62.36 13.55
N LYS A 211 30.30 63.25 13.14
CA LYS A 211 30.60 64.65 12.82
C LYS A 211 29.28 65.40 12.70
N THR A 212 29.23 66.59 13.32
CA THR A 212 28.10 67.53 13.31
C THR A 212 27.13 67.39 14.49
N GLU A 213 27.61 67.67 15.70
CA GLU A 213 26.92 68.59 16.63
C GLU A 213 27.88 69.01 17.77
N ASP A 214 29.09 69.38 17.37
CA ASP A 214 29.93 70.30 18.14
C ASP A 214 29.61 71.71 17.63
N LYS A 215 28.50 72.29 18.13
CA LYS A 215 28.10 73.70 17.89
C LYS A 215 26.85 74.15 18.69
N THR A 216 26.78 73.92 20.00
CA THR A 216 25.83 74.68 20.84
C THR A 216 26.32 74.91 22.27
N GLU A 217 27.46 75.59 22.45
CA GLU A 217 27.77 76.34 23.67
C GLU A 217 28.53 77.62 23.30
N GLU A 218 27.81 78.68 22.91
CA GLU A 218 28.26 80.06 23.13
C GLU A 218 27.08 81.03 22.89
N LYS A 219 26.23 81.22 23.92
CA LYS A 219 25.44 82.44 24.16
C LYS A 219 24.64 82.32 25.47
N SER A 220 25.25 82.74 26.57
CA SER A 220 24.62 83.20 27.84
C SER A 220 25.76 83.48 28.84
N GLU A 221 26.27 84.71 28.92
CA GLU A 221 25.98 85.58 30.07
C GLU A 221 26.03 84.87 31.45
N LYS A 222 27.23 84.68 32.01
CA LYS A 222 27.77 85.37 33.20
C LYS A 222 28.99 84.64 33.76
#